data_AF-A0AAN8RZK9-F1
#
_entry.id   AF-A0AAN8RZK9-F1
#
_cell.length_a   1.000
_cell.length_b   1.000
_cell.length_c   1.000
_cell.angle_alpha   90.00
_cell.angle_beta   90.00
_cell.angle_gamma   90.00
#
_symmetry.space_group_name_H-M   'P 1'
#
loop_
_entity.id
_entity.type
_entity.pdbx_description
1 polymer ?
#
loop_
_entity_poly.entity_id
_entity_poly.type
_entity_poly.pdbx_seq_one_letter_code
_entity_poly.pdbx_strand_id
1 'polypeptide(L)'
;MVDYIADYLENIRDRRVFPNVKPGFLSRSIPEHPPIEGEAWEVIWRDVEEVIMPGVTHWQSPRMHAYFPALNSFPSLLGDMLSDAINCLGFTWASSPVVTELETIVMNWLGQIIGLPEEFLHLRHDSPGGGVIQTSASEGTLVCLLAGRNQVIRRYQVHFPELEDAEINSRLVAYCSDQAHSSVVKAGMIGLVKMRCLESDENLSLRGKTLEETIKRDREQGLIPFFLCATLGTTGACSFDSLTELGPICKAEELWLHVDAAYAGTSFICPENRKWLAGIDYADSFVFNPSKWMMVHFDCTALWVKDSKSLHRTFNVDPLYLQHENSGDVTNTNLFIICVHQEHWQIPLSRRFRALKLWFVIRSFGVAGLRKHVRESIRLAEKFEQMVLADERFEVPAPRYLGLVVFRLRGDNEMTGKLLKRLNSRGNIHCVPAALKDKYVIRFTITSQRTTIKDLEEDWKEVQTTTTDILEEEMLQMNEPRLRVPLAETKKRNASFGSSLLLSNSPMSPKIVNGSFAAIYDDDEFNNCFSNIFSQLQLPQTDRPDMRRRMRGILKTGKKFSLDSTMDLVNSGGETAGRQTLAFGDDLMKEEISDAEEDTGNIFQCEQNRGDKSAGTKNSGENSSCQKCGRHID
;
A
#
# COMPACT_ATOMS: atom_id res chain seq x y z
N MET A 1 -31.12 7.01 2.85
CA MET A 1 -29.71 6.76 3.17
C MET A 1 -29.55 5.87 4.42
N VAL A 2 -29.99 6.30 5.61
CA VAL A 2 -29.84 5.48 6.84
C VAL A 2 -30.50 4.11 6.70
N ASP A 3 -31.76 4.05 6.26
CA ASP A 3 -32.51 2.80 6.08
C ASP A 3 -31.80 1.87 5.08
N TYR A 4 -31.41 2.42 3.93
CA TYR A 4 -30.61 1.71 2.93
C TYR A 4 -29.31 1.11 3.48
N ILE A 5 -28.58 1.84 4.32
CA ILE A 5 -27.34 1.33 4.93
C ILE A 5 -27.65 0.17 5.88
N ALA A 6 -28.77 0.22 6.61
CA ALA A 6 -29.22 -0.87 7.45
C ALA A 6 -29.58 -2.11 6.59
N ASP A 7 -30.45 -1.93 5.59
CA ASP A 7 -30.88 -2.98 4.67
C ASP A 7 -29.69 -3.62 3.92
N TYR A 8 -28.75 -2.80 3.44
CA TYR A 8 -27.53 -3.26 2.78
C TYR A 8 -26.66 -4.11 3.70
N LEU A 9 -26.41 -3.68 4.94
CA LEU A 9 -25.59 -4.43 5.90
C LEU A 9 -26.28 -5.66 6.48
N GLU A 10 -27.62 -5.69 6.47
CA GLU A 10 -28.41 -6.86 6.87
C GLU A 10 -28.42 -7.94 5.79
N ASN A 11 -28.70 -7.57 4.54
CA ASN A 11 -28.86 -8.49 3.41
C ASN A 11 -27.56 -8.69 2.59
N ILE A 12 -26.40 -8.25 3.10
CA ILE A 12 -25.12 -8.30 2.38
C ILE A 12 -24.66 -9.71 1.94
N ARG A 13 -25.20 -10.77 2.58
CA ARG A 13 -24.94 -12.17 2.22
C ARG A 13 -25.48 -12.56 0.85
N ASP A 14 -26.52 -11.87 0.39
CA ASP A 14 -27.19 -12.16 -0.88
C ASP A 14 -26.46 -11.54 -2.07
N ARG A 15 -25.47 -10.66 -1.81
CA ARG A 15 -24.65 -10.03 -2.84
C ARG A 15 -23.39 -10.85 -3.13
N ARG A 16 -23.03 -10.92 -4.41
CA ARG A 16 -21.79 -11.50 -4.92
C ARG A 16 -20.59 -10.72 -4.37
N VAL A 17 -19.74 -11.35 -3.55
CA VAL A 17 -18.69 -10.66 -2.77
C VAL A 17 -17.65 -9.97 -3.64
N PHE A 18 -17.21 -10.62 -4.71
CA PHE A 18 -16.21 -10.11 -5.65
C PHE A 18 -16.86 -9.82 -7.01
N PRO A 19 -16.83 -8.57 -7.51
CA PRO A 19 -17.62 -8.14 -8.66
C PRO A 19 -17.15 -8.80 -9.97
N ASN A 20 -18.09 -9.03 -10.90
CA ASN A 20 -17.79 -9.61 -12.22
C ASN A 20 -17.54 -8.53 -13.28
N VAL A 21 -16.54 -7.67 -13.06
CA VAL A 21 -16.23 -6.53 -13.92
C VAL A 21 -14.76 -6.54 -14.36
N LYS A 22 -14.48 -5.96 -15.53
CA LYS A 22 -13.10 -5.72 -16.02
C LYS A 22 -12.70 -4.25 -15.79
N PRO A 23 -11.39 -3.93 -15.73
CA PRO A 23 -10.92 -2.54 -15.66
C PRO A 23 -11.57 -1.64 -16.74
N GLY A 24 -11.96 -0.43 -16.36
CA GLY A 24 -12.65 0.50 -17.27
C GLY A 24 -14.11 0.15 -17.58
N PHE A 25 -14.80 -0.65 -16.75
CA PHE A 25 -16.26 -0.84 -16.87
C PHE A 25 -17.03 0.46 -16.56
N LEU A 26 -16.64 1.17 -15.49
CA LEU A 26 -17.40 2.29 -14.93
C LEU A 26 -17.44 3.51 -15.87
N SER A 27 -16.34 3.77 -16.59
CA SER A 27 -16.25 4.86 -17.57
C SER A 27 -17.13 4.64 -18.82
N ARG A 28 -17.77 3.47 -18.96
CA ARG A 28 -18.77 3.20 -20.00
C ARG A 28 -20.21 3.38 -19.49
N SER A 29 -20.37 3.58 -18.18
CA SER A 29 -21.66 3.66 -17.48
C SER A 29 -21.95 5.05 -16.88
N ILE A 30 -20.97 5.96 -16.92
CA ILE A 30 -21.04 7.33 -16.43
C ILE A 30 -20.74 8.27 -17.61
N PRO A 31 -21.38 9.46 -17.71
CA PRO A 31 -21.04 10.47 -18.72
C PRO A 31 -19.56 10.85 -18.74
N GLU A 32 -19.02 11.16 -19.93
CA GLU A 32 -17.62 11.57 -20.12
C GLU A 32 -17.30 12.93 -19.49
N HIS A 33 -18.31 13.76 -19.25
CA HIS A 33 -18.19 15.12 -18.72
C HIS A 33 -19.14 15.31 -17.53
N PRO A 34 -18.76 16.15 -16.54
CA PRO A 34 -19.64 16.47 -15.41
C PRO A 34 -20.89 17.23 -15.90
N PRO A 35 -22.02 17.13 -15.18
CA PRO A 35 -23.22 17.88 -15.53
C PRO A 35 -23.00 19.37 -15.30
N ILE A 36 -23.56 20.20 -16.20
CA ILE A 36 -23.48 21.68 -16.11
C ILE A 36 -24.40 22.20 -14.99
N GLU A 37 -25.57 21.58 -14.85
CA GLU A 37 -26.59 21.88 -13.86
C GLU A 37 -26.68 20.74 -12.84
N GLY A 38 -27.16 21.02 -11.63
CA GLY A 38 -27.34 20.00 -10.60
C GLY A 38 -28.39 18.95 -11.01
N GLU A 39 -28.04 17.66 -10.88
CA GLU A 39 -28.97 16.55 -11.13
C GLU A 39 -29.94 16.33 -9.97
N ALA A 40 -31.12 15.79 -10.26
CA ALA A 40 -32.09 15.41 -9.24
C ALA A 40 -31.53 14.28 -8.36
N TRP A 41 -31.78 14.34 -7.04
CA TRP A 41 -31.21 13.38 -6.10
C TRP A 41 -31.65 11.94 -6.39
N GLU A 42 -32.84 11.74 -6.94
CA GLU A 42 -33.40 10.46 -7.34
C GLU A 42 -32.60 9.80 -8.48
N VAL A 43 -32.00 10.60 -9.37
CA VAL A 43 -31.11 10.13 -10.45
C VAL A 43 -29.81 9.64 -9.84
N ILE A 44 -29.14 10.49 -9.07
CA ILE A 44 -27.89 10.17 -8.36
C ILE A 44 -28.08 8.91 -7.50
N TRP A 45 -29.22 8.78 -6.83
CA TRP A 45 -29.52 7.65 -5.95
C TRP A 45 -29.78 6.34 -6.69
N ARG A 46 -30.51 6.38 -7.82
CA ARG A 46 -30.72 5.19 -8.67
C ARG A 46 -29.37 4.63 -9.15
N ASP A 47 -28.47 5.51 -9.58
CA ASP A 47 -27.19 5.13 -10.15
C ASP A 47 -26.24 4.48 -9.09
N VAL A 48 -26.50 4.64 -7.79
CA VAL A 48 -25.79 3.90 -6.74
C VAL A 48 -26.00 2.38 -6.88
N GLU A 49 -27.21 1.91 -7.13
CA GLU A 49 -27.48 0.48 -7.32
C GLU A 49 -27.24 0.01 -8.76
N GLU A 50 -27.56 0.85 -9.76
CA GLU A 50 -27.43 0.45 -11.17
C GLU A 50 -25.98 0.49 -11.68
N VAL A 51 -25.16 1.42 -11.18
CA VAL A 51 -23.82 1.72 -11.73
C VAL A 51 -22.69 1.47 -10.73
N ILE A 52 -22.87 1.84 -9.45
CA ILE A 52 -21.81 1.71 -8.44
C ILE A 52 -21.76 0.29 -7.85
N MET A 53 -22.85 -0.20 -7.25
CA MET A 53 -22.89 -1.47 -6.53
C MET A 53 -22.42 -2.70 -7.34
N PRO A 54 -22.68 -2.84 -8.66
CA PRO A 54 -22.16 -3.97 -9.45
C PRO A 54 -20.62 -4.05 -9.52
N GLY A 55 -19.92 -2.95 -9.24
CA GLY A 55 -18.47 -2.87 -9.16
C GLY A 55 -17.89 -2.90 -7.73
N VAL A 56 -18.73 -3.04 -6.68
CA VAL A 56 -18.28 -3.03 -5.29
C VAL A 56 -17.84 -4.42 -4.85
N THR A 57 -16.60 -4.55 -4.34
CA THR A 57 -16.23 -5.70 -3.50
C THR A 57 -16.86 -5.49 -2.12
N HIS A 58 -17.72 -6.40 -1.68
CA HIS A 58 -18.51 -6.22 -0.45
C HIS A 58 -17.72 -6.57 0.83
N TRP A 59 -16.81 -5.67 1.24
CA TRP A 59 -15.89 -5.84 2.37
C TRP A 59 -16.52 -6.21 3.73
N GLN A 60 -17.80 -5.89 3.96
CA GLN A 60 -18.51 -6.22 5.21
C GLN A 60 -19.21 -7.59 5.17
N SER A 61 -19.19 -8.28 4.03
CA SER A 61 -19.82 -9.58 3.85
C SER A 61 -19.15 -10.64 4.72
N PRO A 62 -19.90 -11.52 5.39
CA PRO A 62 -19.36 -12.69 6.09
C PRO A 62 -18.47 -13.59 5.21
N ARG A 63 -18.70 -13.59 3.89
CA ARG A 63 -18.00 -14.37 2.86
C ARG A 63 -16.76 -13.66 2.26
N MET A 64 -16.39 -12.50 2.80
CA MET A 64 -15.16 -11.79 2.49
C MET A 64 -14.02 -12.33 3.36
N HIS A 65 -13.03 -13.00 2.77
CA HIS A 65 -11.90 -13.59 3.51
C HIS A 65 -10.53 -13.07 3.04
N ALA A 66 -10.52 -12.21 2.04
CA ALA A 66 -9.34 -11.57 1.50
C ALA A 66 -8.70 -10.56 2.47
N TYR A 67 -7.41 -10.30 2.25
CA TYR A 67 -6.59 -9.32 2.99
C TYR A 67 -6.64 -9.51 4.52
N PHE A 68 -6.85 -8.44 5.27
CA PHE A 68 -7.31 -8.48 6.65
C PHE A 68 -8.66 -7.74 6.71
N PRO A 69 -9.46 -7.87 7.78
CA PRO A 69 -10.76 -7.23 7.86
C PRO A 69 -10.63 -5.70 7.78
N ALA A 70 -11.69 -5.02 7.36
CA ALA A 70 -11.82 -3.57 7.42
C ALA A 70 -13.25 -3.22 7.91
N LEU A 71 -13.53 -3.54 9.18
CA LEU A 71 -14.89 -3.63 9.70
C LEU A 71 -15.51 -2.28 10.05
N ASN A 72 -16.77 -2.09 9.67
CA ASN A 72 -17.62 -1.01 10.17
C ASN A 72 -18.59 -1.49 11.27
N SER A 73 -19.24 -0.53 11.92
CA SER A 73 -20.35 -0.77 12.85
C SER A 73 -21.25 0.46 12.92
N PHE A 74 -22.52 0.29 13.31
CA PHE A 74 -23.46 1.41 13.44
C PHE A 74 -22.94 2.55 14.34
N PRO A 75 -22.34 2.32 15.52
CA PRO A 75 -21.74 3.40 16.32
C PRO A 75 -20.60 4.13 15.60
N SER A 76 -19.82 3.41 14.78
CA SER A 76 -18.73 4.02 14.00
C SER A 76 -19.27 4.91 12.87
N LEU A 77 -20.33 4.47 12.17
CA LEU A 77 -20.98 5.23 11.11
C LEU A 77 -21.63 6.50 11.68
N LEU A 78 -22.40 6.37 12.77
CA LEU A 78 -23.00 7.52 13.47
C LEU A 78 -21.94 8.50 14.00
N GLY A 79 -20.77 7.98 14.39
CA GLY A 79 -19.64 8.79 14.83
C GLY A 79 -19.03 9.67 13.72
N ASP A 80 -18.78 9.14 12.51
CA ASP A 80 -18.33 10.00 11.40
C ASP A 80 -19.47 10.84 10.81
N MET A 81 -20.72 10.37 10.77
CA MET A 81 -21.85 11.23 10.37
C MET A 81 -21.92 12.53 11.20
N LEU A 82 -21.61 12.45 12.50
CA LEU A 82 -21.50 13.64 13.35
C LEU A 82 -20.16 14.40 13.15
N SER A 83 -19.06 13.69 12.94
CA SER A 83 -17.73 14.27 12.64
C SER A 83 -17.79 15.14 11.37
N ASP A 84 -18.37 14.59 10.31
CA ASP A 84 -18.49 15.20 8.98
C ASP A 84 -19.52 16.34 8.98
N ALA A 85 -20.56 16.27 9.82
CA ALA A 85 -21.52 17.37 10.01
C ALA A 85 -20.93 18.55 10.79
N ILE A 86 -20.02 18.29 11.75
CA ILE A 86 -19.28 19.34 12.47
C ILE A 86 -18.18 19.93 11.58
N ASN A 87 -17.52 19.09 10.77
CA ASN A 87 -16.46 19.43 9.82
C ASN A 87 -15.35 20.33 10.39
N CYS A 88 -15.00 20.16 11.67
CA CYS A 88 -13.92 20.91 12.29
C CYS A 88 -12.55 20.30 11.95
N LEU A 89 -11.55 21.17 11.83
CA LEU A 89 -10.16 20.79 11.66
C LEU A 89 -9.41 21.04 12.97
N GLY A 90 -8.59 20.08 13.40
CA GLY A 90 -7.81 20.13 14.64
C GLY A 90 -6.30 20.22 14.39
N PHE A 91 -5.85 21.13 13.53
CA PHE A 91 -4.44 21.32 13.16
C PHE A 91 -3.64 22.20 14.13
N THR A 92 -4.30 22.69 15.18
CA THR A 92 -3.73 23.22 16.44
C THR A 92 -4.78 22.97 17.53
N TRP A 93 -4.42 23.03 18.81
CA TRP A 93 -5.44 22.99 19.88
C TRP A 93 -6.48 24.12 19.70
N ALA A 94 -6.05 25.35 19.37
CA ALA A 94 -6.97 26.48 19.20
C ALA A 94 -7.92 26.35 18.00
N SER A 95 -7.55 25.60 16.95
CA SER A 95 -8.41 25.40 15.78
C SER A 95 -9.70 24.62 16.09
N SER A 96 -9.64 23.68 17.03
CA SER A 96 -10.82 22.99 17.59
C SER A 96 -10.42 22.15 18.82
N PRO A 97 -10.46 22.70 20.05
CA PRO A 97 -9.96 22.03 21.26
C PRO A 97 -10.48 20.60 21.48
N VAL A 98 -11.76 20.37 21.21
CA VAL A 98 -12.43 19.07 21.39
C VAL A 98 -11.85 17.96 20.50
N VAL A 99 -11.23 18.29 19.36
CA VAL A 99 -10.59 17.32 18.47
C VAL A 99 -9.35 16.74 19.14
N THR A 100 -8.47 17.62 19.61
CA THR A 100 -7.22 17.26 20.28
C THR A 100 -7.49 16.58 21.62
N GLU A 101 -8.36 17.14 22.47
CA GLU A 101 -8.61 16.61 23.81
C GLU A 101 -9.32 15.27 23.82
N LEU A 102 -10.36 15.08 22.99
CA LEU A 102 -11.02 13.77 22.89
C LEU A 102 -10.06 12.71 22.33
N GLU A 103 -9.19 13.06 21.37
CA GLU A 103 -8.17 12.13 20.89
C GLU A 103 -7.18 11.72 21.98
N THR A 104 -6.65 12.68 22.74
CA THR A 104 -5.76 12.43 23.88
C THR A 104 -6.40 11.47 24.90
N ILE A 105 -7.67 11.70 25.26
CA ILE A 105 -8.43 10.82 26.18
C ILE A 105 -8.62 9.42 25.59
N VAL A 106 -9.05 9.34 24.33
CA VAL A 106 -9.38 8.07 23.66
C VAL A 106 -8.13 7.24 23.38
N MET A 107 -7.01 7.87 23.03
CA MET A 107 -5.73 7.20 22.83
C MET A 107 -5.13 6.69 24.16
N ASN A 108 -5.36 7.39 25.27
CA ASN A 108 -5.05 6.87 26.61
C ASN A 108 -5.90 5.63 26.94
N TRP A 109 -7.23 5.70 26.75
CA TRP A 109 -8.11 4.56 26.96
C TRP A 109 -7.69 3.37 26.10
N LEU A 110 -7.41 3.59 24.81
CA LEU A 110 -7.08 2.53 23.88
C LEU A 110 -5.74 1.87 24.25
N GLY A 111 -4.72 2.64 24.61
CA GLY A 111 -3.43 2.15 25.09
C GLY A 111 -3.56 1.29 26.37
N GLN A 112 -4.35 1.75 27.35
CA GLN A 112 -4.68 0.96 28.55
C GLN A 112 -5.43 -0.35 28.22
N ILE A 113 -6.39 -0.29 27.28
CA ILE A 113 -7.20 -1.44 26.87
C ILE A 113 -6.35 -2.52 26.20
N ILE A 114 -5.35 -2.16 25.39
CA ILE A 114 -4.43 -3.13 24.78
C ILE A 114 -3.26 -3.52 25.71
N GLY A 115 -2.96 -2.70 26.72
CA GLY A 115 -1.91 -2.94 27.71
C GLY A 115 -0.53 -2.45 27.28
N LEU A 116 -0.45 -1.26 26.67
CA LEU A 116 0.82 -0.57 26.46
C LEU A 116 1.40 -0.05 27.80
N PRO A 117 2.75 0.07 27.91
CA PRO A 117 3.43 0.77 28.99
C PRO A 117 2.93 2.21 29.20
N GLU A 118 3.06 2.74 30.42
CA GLU A 118 2.61 4.10 30.77
C GLU A 118 3.32 5.19 29.97
N GLU A 119 4.58 4.97 29.57
CA GLU A 119 5.38 5.95 28.81
C GLU A 119 4.85 6.21 27.40
N PHE A 120 3.95 5.38 26.87
CA PHE A 120 3.23 5.68 25.63
C PHE A 120 1.99 6.56 25.85
N LEU A 121 1.56 6.75 27.08
CA LEU A 121 0.28 7.39 27.39
C LEU A 121 0.49 8.86 27.78
N HIS A 122 -0.46 9.72 27.39
CA HIS A 122 -0.49 11.14 27.77
C HIS A 122 -0.90 11.36 29.24
N LEU A 123 -0.85 10.33 30.09
CA LEU A 123 -1.48 10.31 31.42
C LEU A 123 -0.72 11.07 32.50
N ARG A 124 0.59 11.29 32.32
CA ARG A 124 1.46 11.85 33.34
C ARG A 124 2.12 13.13 32.86
N HIS A 125 2.26 14.08 33.76
CA HIS A 125 2.94 15.38 33.52
C HIS A 125 4.44 15.21 33.19
N ASP A 126 5.03 14.04 33.44
CA ASP A 126 6.42 13.69 33.09
C ASP A 126 6.52 12.72 31.91
N SER A 127 5.40 12.27 31.31
CA SER A 127 5.42 11.35 30.17
C SER A 127 5.90 12.10 28.91
N PRO A 128 6.99 11.67 28.26
CA PRO A 128 7.44 12.27 27.00
C PRO A 128 6.67 11.73 25.80
N GLY A 129 5.98 10.59 25.94
CA GLY A 129 5.26 9.92 24.86
C GLY A 129 3.78 10.32 24.76
N GLY A 130 3.08 9.63 23.86
CA GLY A 130 1.66 9.86 23.62
C GLY A 130 1.15 9.11 22.40
N GLY A 131 -0.18 9.14 22.21
CA GLY A 131 -0.87 8.55 21.07
C GLY A 131 -1.58 9.56 20.16
N VAL A 132 -1.53 9.33 18.84
CA VAL A 132 -2.17 10.13 17.79
C VAL A 132 -2.88 9.24 16.75
N ILE A 133 -4.00 9.69 16.18
CA ILE A 133 -4.75 8.95 15.16
C ILE A 133 -4.33 9.35 13.74
N GLN A 134 -3.60 8.45 13.10
CA GLN A 134 -3.15 8.51 11.70
C GLN A 134 -4.20 7.94 10.73
N THR A 135 -4.00 8.16 9.43
CA THR A 135 -4.88 7.64 8.38
C THR A 135 -4.63 6.15 8.12
N SER A 136 -3.37 5.71 8.21
CA SER A 136 -2.97 4.32 7.93
C SER A 136 -1.73 3.89 8.73
N ALA A 137 -1.56 2.57 8.94
CA ALA A 137 -0.30 2.03 9.50
C ALA A 137 0.92 2.37 8.64
N SER A 138 0.75 2.47 7.32
CA SER A 138 1.82 2.86 6.39
C SER A 138 2.32 4.29 6.61
N GLU A 139 1.40 5.22 6.91
CA GLU A 139 1.72 6.58 7.34
C GLU A 139 2.43 6.56 8.70
N GLY A 140 1.92 5.79 9.67
CA GLY A 140 2.54 5.65 10.99
C GLY A 140 3.98 5.12 10.95
N THR A 141 4.24 4.07 10.16
CA THR A 141 5.60 3.55 9.94
C THR A 141 6.51 4.57 9.26
N LEU A 142 6.01 5.33 8.28
CA LEU A 142 6.78 6.39 7.62
C LEU A 142 7.10 7.52 8.60
N VAL A 143 6.13 7.99 9.40
CA VAL A 143 6.31 9.01 10.44
C VAL A 143 7.41 8.59 11.42
N CYS A 144 7.39 7.34 11.91
CA CYS A 144 8.41 6.83 12.82
C CYS A 144 9.79 6.65 12.15
N LEU A 145 9.84 6.19 10.89
CA LEU A 145 11.10 6.05 10.14
C LEU A 145 11.75 7.42 9.93
N LEU A 146 10.97 8.44 9.56
CA LEU A 146 11.46 9.81 9.38
C LEU A 146 11.94 10.41 10.72
N ALA A 147 11.28 10.11 11.83
CA ALA A 147 11.68 10.56 13.15
C ALA A 147 12.99 9.93 13.64
N GLY A 148 13.11 8.60 13.56
CA GLY A 148 14.36 7.90 13.87
C GLY A 148 15.52 8.35 12.98
N ARG A 149 15.24 8.61 11.69
CA ARG A 149 16.20 9.18 10.72
C ARG A 149 16.69 10.56 11.17
N ASN A 150 15.77 11.48 11.49
CA ASN A 150 16.12 12.84 11.92
C ASN A 150 16.91 12.84 13.23
N GLN A 151 16.53 11.98 14.19
CA GLN A 151 17.23 11.80 15.46
C GLN A 151 18.69 11.36 15.25
N VAL A 152 18.96 10.40 14.36
CA VAL A 152 20.33 9.96 14.08
C VAL A 152 21.13 10.96 13.25
N ILE A 153 20.52 11.64 12.28
CA ILE A 153 21.19 12.74 11.53
C ILE A 153 21.70 13.81 12.50
N ARG A 154 20.83 14.33 13.38
CA ARG A 154 21.20 15.33 14.40
C ARG A 154 22.29 14.80 15.35
N ARG A 155 22.22 13.53 15.79
CA ARG A 155 23.26 12.91 16.64
C ARG A 155 24.62 12.89 15.95
N TYR A 156 24.68 12.60 14.65
CA TYR A 156 25.93 12.61 13.89
C TYR A 156 26.46 14.03 13.65
N GLN A 157 25.61 15.01 13.36
CA GLN A 157 26.00 16.41 13.15
C GLN A 157 26.62 17.07 14.38
N VAL A 158 26.32 16.62 15.60
CA VAL A 158 27.01 17.07 16.83
C VAL A 158 28.51 16.73 16.81
N HIS A 159 28.90 15.64 16.13
CA HIS A 159 30.28 15.19 16.02
C HIS A 159 30.94 15.54 14.67
N PHE A 160 30.13 15.69 13.62
CA PHE A 160 30.54 15.97 12.24
C PHE A 160 29.67 17.10 11.65
N PRO A 161 29.79 18.35 12.16
CA PRO A 161 28.94 19.47 11.78
C PRO A 161 29.12 19.92 10.32
N GLU A 162 30.16 19.46 9.65
CA GLU A 162 30.43 19.67 8.24
C GLU A 162 29.62 18.79 7.28
N LEU A 163 29.01 17.70 7.78
CA LEU A 163 28.26 16.76 6.95
C LEU A 163 26.80 17.18 6.76
N GLU A 164 26.36 17.21 5.50
CA GLU A 164 24.96 17.48 5.17
C GLU A 164 24.03 16.32 5.55
N ASP A 165 22.77 16.62 5.86
CA ASP A 165 21.70 15.65 6.12
C ASP A 165 21.67 14.51 5.08
N ALA A 166 21.86 14.85 3.80
CA ALA A 166 21.86 13.92 2.69
C ALA A 166 23.05 12.95 2.72
N GLU A 167 24.24 13.41 3.10
CA GLU A 167 25.44 12.58 3.20
C GLU A 167 25.31 11.57 4.33
N ILE A 168 24.81 11.99 5.49
CA ILE A 168 24.55 11.10 6.62
C ILE A 168 23.45 10.10 6.24
N ASN A 169 22.33 10.58 5.68
CA ASN A 169 21.23 9.74 5.22
C ASN A 169 21.69 8.68 4.19
N SER A 170 22.65 9.00 3.33
CA SER A 170 23.19 8.06 2.35
C SER A 170 23.84 6.82 2.97
N ARG A 171 24.26 6.89 4.25
CA ARG A 171 24.88 5.80 5.02
C ARG A 171 23.91 5.10 5.96
N LEU A 172 22.72 5.66 6.21
CA LEU A 172 21.71 5.07 7.08
C LEU A 172 21.15 3.76 6.50
N VAL A 173 20.97 2.76 7.38
CA VAL A 173 20.35 1.48 7.06
C VAL A 173 19.31 1.09 8.11
N ALA A 174 18.17 0.62 7.62
CA ALA A 174 17.02 0.20 8.38
C ALA A 174 16.62 -1.24 8.05
N TYR A 175 15.97 -1.89 9.00
CA TYR A 175 15.73 -3.33 9.01
C TYR A 175 14.24 -3.66 9.14
N CYS A 176 13.83 -4.78 8.55
CA CYS A 176 12.53 -5.40 8.80
C CYS A 176 12.59 -6.90 8.49
N SER A 177 11.59 -7.65 8.94
CA SER A 177 11.39 -9.05 8.52
C SER A 177 11.15 -9.15 7.00
N ASP A 178 11.53 -10.25 6.37
CA ASP A 178 11.11 -10.59 5.00
C ASP A 178 9.59 -10.84 4.88
N GLN A 179 8.91 -11.03 6.02
CA GLN A 179 7.45 -11.11 6.15
C GLN A 179 6.78 -9.76 6.45
N ALA A 180 7.56 -8.68 6.58
CA ALA A 180 7.02 -7.35 6.88
C ALA A 180 6.10 -6.85 5.76
N HIS A 181 5.15 -5.98 6.11
CA HIS A 181 4.24 -5.42 5.12
C HIS A 181 5.01 -4.52 4.13
N SER A 182 4.57 -4.48 2.87
CA SER A 182 5.22 -3.73 1.78
C SER A 182 5.36 -2.22 2.06
N SER A 183 4.56 -1.67 2.99
CA SER A 183 4.70 -0.29 3.47
C SER A 183 6.03 0.00 4.15
N VAL A 184 6.72 -0.97 4.76
CA VAL A 184 8.03 -0.72 5.40
C VAL A 184 9.09 -0.43 4.35
N VAL A 185 9.16 -1.25 3.30
CA VAL A 185 10.03 -1.01 2.14
C VAL A 185 9.65 0.30 1.45
N LYS A 186 8.35 0.58 1.27
CA LYS A 186 7.87 1.85 0.69
C LYS A 186 8.23 3.07 1.55
N ALA A 187 8.21 2.95 2.88
CA ALA A 187 8.65 4.01 3.79
C ALA A 187 10.15 4.28 3.63
N GLY A 188 10.97 3.24 3.48
CA GLY A 188 12.39 3.37 3.11
C GLY A 188 12.60 4.07 1.76
N MET A 189 11.82 3.71 0.74
CA MET A 189 11.86 4.37 -0.58
C MET A 189 11.54 5.88 -0.49
N ILE A 190 10.48 6.26 0.24
CA ILE A 190 10.08 7.66 0.42
C ILE A 190 11.10 8.42 1.29
N GLY A 191 11.63 7.76 2.33
CA GLY A 191 12.65 8.34 3.21
C GLY A 191 14.05 8.42 2.61
N LEU A 192 14.27 7.85 1.41
CA LEU A 192 15.58 7.66 0.77
C LEU A 192 16.58 6.90 1.67
N VAL A 193 16.07 5.90 2.40
CA VAL A 193 16.82 5.08 3.37
C VAL A 193 17.06 3.68 2.79
N LYS A 194 18.25 3.11 3.04
CA LYS A 194 18.52 1.71 2.66
C LYS A 194 17.72 0.77 3.54
N MET A 195 16.85 -0.04 2.95
CA MET A 195 16.12 -1.10 3.66
C MET A 195 16.77 -2.46 3.42
N ARG A 196 16.96 -3.23 4.49
CA ARG A 196 17.23 -4.67 4.42
C ARG A 196 16.03 -5.45 4.96
N CYS A 197 15.56 -6.40 4.16
CA CYS A 197 14.62 -7.43 4.58
C CYS A 197 15.42 -8.62 5.10
N LEU A 198 15.18 -9.04 6.34
CA LEU A 198 15.93 -10.07 7.05
C LEU A 198 15.16 -11.39 7.02
N GLU A 199 15.85 -12.48 6.72
CA GLU A 199 15.25 -13.82 6.66
C GLU A 199 14.64 -14.21 8.03
N SER A 200 13.40 -14.67 7.98
CA SER A 200 12.66 -15.15 9.15
C SER A 200 12.85 -16.66 9.39
N ASP A 201 12.62 -17.10 10.64
CA ASP A 201 12.76 -18.51 11.02
C ASP A 201 11.66 -19.41 10.43
N GLU A 202 11.63 -20.70 10.79
CA GLU A 202 10.60 -21.63 10.31
C GLU A 202 9.18 -21.31 10.82
N ASN A 203 9.04 -20.47 11.83
CA ASN A 203 7.74 -19.93 12.29
C ASN A 203 7.43 -18.58 11.63
N LEU A 204 8.22 -18.17 10.63
CA LEU A 204 8.10 -16.90 9.93
C LEU A 204 8.28 -15.69 10.88
N SER A 205 9.11 -15.85 11.91
CA SER A 205 9.44 -14.85 12.93
C SER A 205 10.86 -14.31 12.73
N LEU A 206 11.03 -12.98 12.77
CA LEU A 206 12.37 -12.37 12.84
C LEU A 206 12.98 -12.58 14.24
N ARG A 207 14.25 -13.02 14.26
CA ARG A 207 14.98 -13.43 15.46
C ARG A 207 16.19 -12.54 15.71
N GLY A 208 16.58 -12.41 16.98
CA GLY A 208 17.65 -11.49 17.40
C GLY A 208 18.99 -11.77 16.71
N LYS A 209 19.35 -13.05 16.57
CA LYS A 209 20.60 -13.48 15.91
C LYS A 209 20.73 -12.95 14.48
N THR A 210 19.66 -13.03 13.68
CA THR A 210 19.67 -12.54 12.29
C THR A 210 19.90 -11.03 12.22
N LEU A 211 19.31 -10.28 13.16
CA LEU A 211 19.51 -8.84 13.29
C LEU A 211 20.95 -8.50 13.71
N GLU A 212 21.46 -9.11 14.78
CA GLU A 212 22.81 -8.86 15.32
C GLU A 212 23.90 -9.14 14.27
N GLU A 213 23.83 -10.28 13.58
CA GLU A 213 24.76 -10.61 12.48
C GLU A 213 24.70 -9.58 11.33
N THR A 214 23.51 -9.06 11.02
CA THR A 214 23.33 -8.09 9.93
C THR A 214 23.84 -6.70 10.32
N ILE A 215 23.52 -6.23 11.53
CA ILE A 215 24.03 -4.97 12.11
C ILE A 215 25.55 -4.97 12.09
N LYS A 216 26.20 -6.06 12.52
CA LYS A 216 27.65 -6.18 12.51
C LYS A 216 28.24 -6.03 11.10
N ARG A 217 27.71 -6.77 10.12
CA ARG A 217 28.15 -6.69 8.70
C ARG A 217 27.96 -5.29 8.11
N ASP A 218 26.92 -4.57 8.52
CA ASP A 218 26.64 -3.21 8.07
C ASP A 218 27.58 -2.18 8.68
N ARG A 219 27.89 -2.29 9.98
CA ARG A 219 28.93 -1.48 10.62
C ARG A 219 30.31 -1.73 10.01
N GLU A 220 30.65 -2.98 9.68
CA GLU A 220 31.87 -3.34 8.94
C GLU A 220 31.93 -2.72 7.53
N GLN A 221 30.78 -2.42 6.91
CA GLN A 221 30.66 -1.70 5.63
C GLN A 221 30.61 -0.17 5.79
N GLY A 222 30.72 0.37 7.00
CA GLY A 222 30.62 1.81 7.27
C GLY A 222 29.20 2.38 7.18
N LEU A 223 28.18 1.52 7.17
CA LEU A 223 26.78 1.92 7.27
C LEU A 223 26.39 2.22 8.72
N ILE A 224 25.28 2.93 8.89
CA ILE A 224 24.76 3.40 10.17
C ILE A 224 23.40 2.72 10.43
N PRO A 225 23.37 1.62 11.19
CA PRO A 225 22.16 1.05 11.76
C PRO A 225 21.36 2.11 12.53
N PHE A 226 20.06 2.26 12.26
CA PHE A 226 19.23 3.22 13.03
C PHE A 226 17.77 2.84 13.28
N PHE A 227 17.18 1.87 12.57
CA PHE A 227 15.74 1.59 12.68
C PHE A 227 15.43 0.12 12.42
N LEU A 228 14.54 -0.45 13.22
CA LEU A 228 13.93 -1.77 13.01
C LEU A 228 12.41 -1.66 13.03
N CYS A 229 11.76 -2.17 11.99
CA CYS A 229 10.33 -2.50 12.03
C CYS A 229 10.14 -3.98 12.41
N ALA A 230 9.71 -4.24 13.64
CA ALA A 230 9.27 -5.55 14.08
C ALA A 230 7.74 -5.67 13.87
N THR A 231 7.28 -6.82 13.38
CA THR A 231 5.89 -7.04 12.97
C THR A 231 5.20 -8.01 13.93
N LEU A 232 4.07 -7.61 14.49
CA LEU A 232 3.17 -8.46 15.27
C LEU A 232 1.91 -8.75 14.45
N GLY A 233 1.83 -9.94 13.87
CA GLY A 233 0.77 -10.33 12.93
C GLY A 233 1.09 -9.94 11.49
N THR A 234 2.12 -10.57 10.92
CA THR A 234 2.57 -10.38 9.53
C THR A 234 1.46 -10.60 8.50
N THR A 235 1.61 -10.01 7.32
CA THR A 235 0.53 -10.03 6.31
C THR A 235 0.31 -11.42 5.72
N GLY A 236 1.38 -12.19 5.47
CA GLY A 236 1.31 -13.52 4.89
C GLY A 236 0.56 -14.52 5.77
N ALA A 237 1.10 -14.79 6.96
CA ALA A 237 0.65 -15.88 7.84
C ALA A 237 0.26 -15.43 9.27
N CYS A 238 0.21 -14.12 9.56
CA CYS A 238 -0.02 -13.60 10.91
C CYS A 238 1.01 -14.11 11.96
N SER A 239 2.27 -14.29 11.54
CA SER A 239 3.40 -14.58 12.44
C SER A 239 3.80 -13.35 13.26
N PHE A 240 4.64 -13.54 14.27
CA PHE A 240 5.04 -12.51 15.23
C PHE A 240 6.56 -12.51 15.40
N ASP A 241 7.20 -11.36 15.21
CA ASP A 241 8.64 -11.17 15.43
C ASP A 241 8.99 -11.19 16.94
N SER A 242 10.18 -11.69 17.29
CA SER A 242 10.56 -11.93 18.70
C SER A 242 11.03 -10.65 19.41
N LEU A 243 10.10 -9.81 19.87
CA LEU A 243 10.41 -8.56 20.60
C LEU A 243 11.30 -8.78 21.84
N THR A 244 11.18 -9.93 22.52
CA THR A 244 12.06 -10.30 23.64
C THR A 244 13.54 -10.46 23.25
N GLU A 245 13.84 -10.74 21.99
CA GLU A 245 15.21 -10.81 21.46
C GLU A 245 15.61 -9.50 20.78
N LEU A 246 14.71 -8.93 19.98
CA LEU A 246 14.99 -7.75 19.15
C LEU A 246 15.10 -6.47 19.99
N GLY A 247 14.29 -6.32 21.04
CA GLY A 247 14.26 -5.15 21.93
C GLY A 247 15.60 -4.86 22.63
N PRO A 248 16.20 -5.84 23.32
CA PRO A 248 17.54 -5.68 23.92
C PRO A 248 18.61 -5.28 22.91
N ILE A 249 18.59 -5.84 21.70
CA ILE A 249 19.55 -5.51 20.63
C ILE A 249 19.35 -4.07 20.16
N CYS A 250 18.10 -3.66 19.87
CA CYS A 250 17.81 -2.30 19.42
C CYS A 250 18.26 -1.26 20.46
N LYS A 251 18.03 -1.54 21.75
CA LYS A 251 18.49 -0.68 22.85
C LYS A 251 20.02 -0.63 22.98
N ALA A 252 20.72 -1.75 22.80
CA ALA A 252 22.19 -1.80 22.90
C ALA A 252 22.88 -1.13 21.70
N GLU A 253 22.29 -1.23 20.51
CA GLU A 253 22.83 -0.69 19.25
C GLU A 253 22.31 0.73 18.91
N GLU A 254 21.45 1.29 19.76
CA GLU A 254 20.77 2.59 19.62
C GLU A 254 19.94 2.74 18.32
N LEU A 255 19.17 1.70 17.99
CA LEU A 255 18.17 1.67 16.91
C LEU A 255 16.79 2.05 17.44
N TRP A 256 16.04 2.83 16.66
CA TRP A 256 14.62 3.04 16.85
C TRP A 256 13.84 1.73 16.57
N LEU A 257 13.14 1.21 17.57
CA LEU A 257 12.27 0.05 17.44
C LEU A 257 10.82 0.49 17.19
N HIS A 258 10.35 0.30 15.97
CA HIS A 258 8.96 0.45 15.57
C HIS A 258 8.26 -0.92 15.55
N VAL A 259 7.09 -1.00 16.18
CA VAL A 259 6.26 -2.20 16.21
C VAL A 259 5.02 -2.00 15.35
N ASP A 260 4.97 -2.64 14.18
CA ASP A 260 3.76 -2.74 13.35
C ASP A 260 2.89 -3.90 13.83
N ALA A 261 1.79 -3.57 14.50
CA ALA A 261 0.76 -4.51 14.92
C ALA A 261 -0.56 -4.29 14.15
N ALA A 262 -0.53 -3.75 12.92
CA ALA A 262 -1.70 -3.27 12.18
C ALA A 262 -2.97 -4.12 12.33
N TYR A 263 -2.87 -5.45 12.18
CA TYR A 263 -3.98 -6.37 12.43
C TYR A 263 -4.03 -6.87 13.89
N ALA A 264 -2.94 -7.46 14.39
CA ALA A 264 -2.95 -8.15 15.68
C ALA A 264 -3.12 -7.24 16.90
N GLY A 265 -2.92 -5.92 16.78
CA GLY A 265 -3.08 -4.96 17.88
C GLY A 265 -4.46 -4.98 18.53
N THR A 266 -5.52 -5.23 17.74
CA THR A 266 -6.88 -5.40 18.26
C THR A 266 -7.00 -6.66 19.15
N SER A 267 -6.14 -7.67 18.94
CA SER A 267 -6.18 -8.89 19.75
C SER A 267 -5.77 -8.65 21.21
N PHE A 268 -4.92 -7.66 21.47
CA PHE A 268 -4.34 -7.36 22.79
C PHE A 268 -5.34 -6.72 23.77
N ILE A 269 -6.52 -6.32 23.28
CA ILE A 269 -7.71 -6.05 24.09
C ILE A 269 -7.99 -7.25 25.02
N CYS A 270 -7.76 -8.49 24.53
CA CYS A 270 -7.84 -9.73 25.29
C CYS A 270 -6.50 -10.05 25.99
N PRO A 271 -6.45 -10.13 27.34
CA PRO A 271 -5.20 -10.35 28.07
C PRO A 271 -4.41 -11.60 27.65
N GLU A 272 -5.09 -12.69 27.28
CA GLU A 272 -4.48 -13.95 26.85
C GLU A 272 -3.63 -13.84 25.57
N ASN A 273 -3.86 -12.80 24.76
CA ASN A 273 -3.09 -12.52 23.55
C ASN A 273 -1.87 -11.62 23.82
N ARG A 274 -1.78 -10.98 24.99
CA ARG A 274 -0.69 -10.03 25.31
C ARG A 274 0.68 -10.69 25.48
N LYS A 275 0.78 -12.01 25.45
CA LYS A 275 2.05 -12.76 25.37
C LYS A 275 2.93 -12.30 24.18
N TRP A 276 2.32 -11.85 23.08
CA TRP A 276 3.05 -11.32 21.91
C TRP A 276 3.53 -9.87 22.08
N LEU A 277 3.13 -9.17 23.15
CA LEU A 277 3.68 -7.86 23.55
C LEU A 277 4.89 -8.00 24.49
N ALA A 278 5.35 -9.21 24.83
CA ALA A 278 6.53 -9.38 25.67
C ALA A 278 7.76 -8.71 25.03
N GLY A 279 8.32 -7.69 25.69
CA GLY A 279 9.40 -6.84 25.14
C GLY A 279 8.93 -5.50 24.54
N ILE A 280 7.64 -5.15 24.62
CA ILE A 280 7.12 -3.85 24.15
C ILE A 280 7.75 -2.65 24.88
N ASP A 281 8.29 -2.84 26.09
CA ASP A 281 8.95 -1.79 26.88
C ASP A 281 10.21 -1.21 26.20
N TYR A 282 10.80 -1.98 25.26
CA TYR A 282 11.94 -1.59 24.43
C TYR A 282 11.53 -0.81 23.17
N ALA A 283 10.24 -0.75 22.81
CA ALA A 283 9.80 -0.06 21.60
C ALA A 283 9.79 1.46 21.79
N ASP A 284 10.23 2.18 20.76
CA ASP A 284 10.10 3.64 20.66
C ASP A 284 8.74 4.04 20.09
N SER A 285 8.09 3.13 19.35
CA SER A 285 6.79 3.38 18.73
C SER A 285 5.99 2.10 18.47
N PHE A 286 4.67 2.20 18.54
CA PHE A 286 3.73 1.10 18.31
C PHE A 286 2.55 1.58 17.47
N VAL A 287 2.17 0.83 16.43
CA VAL A 287 1.03 1.19 15.57
C VAL A 287 0.06 0.01 15.40
N PHE A 288 -1.24 0.27 15.46
CA PHE A 288 -2.23 -0.68 14.96
C PHE A 288 -3.47 -0.01 14.35
N ASN A 289 -4.29 -0.79 13.63
CA ASN A 289 -5.49 -0.29 12.99
C ASN A 289 -6.76 -0.74 13.74
N PRO A 290 -7.41 0.14 14.53
CA PRO A 290 -8.83 -0.01 14.83
C PRO A 290 -9.67 -0.19 13.55
N SER A 291 -9.24 0.47 12.46
CA SER A 291 -9.81 0.32 11.11
C SER A 291 -9.72 -1.05 10.46
N LYS A 292 -9.00 -2.02 11.05
CA LYS A 292 -9.04 -3.41 10.60
C LYS A 292 -10.12 -4.21 11.33
N TRP A 293 -9.86 -4.55 12.59
CA TRP A 293 -10.61 -5.60 13.32
C TRP A 293 -11.39 -5.06 14.52
N MET A 294 -11.33 -3.77 14.83
CA MET A 294 -11.98 -3.18 16.01
C MET A 294 -13.37 -2.58 15.70
N MET A 295 -13.92 -2.85 14.51
CA MET A 295 -15.24 -2.37 14.05
C MET A 295 -15.38 -0.84 13.96
N VAL A 296 -14.27 -0.11 13.92
CA VAL A 296 -14.20 1.30 13.54
C VAL A 296 -13.97 1.32 12.03
N HIS A 297 -14.79 1.99 11.23
CA HIS A 297 -14.56 2.00 9.78
C HIS A 297 -13.35 2.87 9.41
N PHE A 298 -12.70 2.52 8.29
CA PHE A 298 -11.57 3.26 7.73
C PHE A 298 -11.95 4.72 7.37
N ASP A 299 -11.11 5.74 7.59
CA ASP A 299 -9.75 5.71 8.17
C ASP A 299 -9.76 5.75 9.71
N CYS A 300 -8.86 4.98 10.34
CA CYS A 300 -8.55 5.04 11.78
C CYS A 300 -7.34 4.15 12.10
N THR A 301 -6.15 4.74 12.24
CA THR A 301 -4.94 4.05 12.71
C THR A 301 -4.47 4.71 14.01
N ALA A 302 -4.18 3.92 15.02
CA ALA A 302 -3.72 4.38 16.31
C ALA A 302 -2.21 4.19 16.41
N LEU A 303 -1.46 5.29 16.46
CA LEU A 303 0.00 5.33 16.61
C LEU A 303 0.36 5.86 17.99
N TRP A 304 1.29 5.21 18.68
CA TRP A 304 1.93 5.73 19.89
C TRP A 304 3.43 5.85 19.71
N VAL A 305 4.02 6.85 20.36
CA VAL A 305 5.48 7.04 20.48
C VAL A 305 5.86 7.20 21.95
N LYS A 306 7.06 6.73 22.30
CA LYS A 306 7.62 6.83 23.65
C LYS A 306 8.30 8.18 23.92
N ASP A 307 8.76 8.87 22.88
CA ASP A 307 9.15 10.29 22.92
C ASP A 307 8.54 11.07 21.75
N SER A 308 7.55 11.90 22.05
CA SER A 308 6.90 12.81 21.09
C SER A 308 7.82 13.92 20.58
N LYS A 309 8.89 14.26 21.31
CA LYS A 309 9.85 15.30 20.91
C LYS A 309 10.59 14.91 19.63
N SER A 310 10.78 13.61 19.37
CA SER A 310 11.36 13.12 18.12
C SER A 310 10.43 13.31 16.91
N LEU A 311 9.10 13.19 17.09
CA LEU A 311 8.14 13.59 16.04
C LEU A 311 8.21 15.11 15.83
N HIS A 312 8.07 15.88 16.91
CA HIS A 312 8.07 17.34 16.86
C HIS A 312 9.33 17.90 16.17
N ARG A 313 10.53 17.43 16.50
CA ARG A 313 11.79 17.86 15.86
C ARG A 313 11.91 17.53 14.37
N THR A 314 11.06 16.64 13.87
CA THR A 314 11.04 16.16 12.48
C THR A 314 10.03 16.92 11.63
N PHE A 315 8.87 17.29 12.20
CA PHE A 315 7.74 17.88 11.46
C PHE A 315 7.38 19.32 11.89
N ASN A 316 8.08 19.90 12.88
CA ASN A 316 7.80 21.27 13.32
C ASN A 316 8.08 22.30 12.22
N VAL A 317 7.06 23.10 11.92
CA VAL A 317 7.12 24.35 11.17
C VAL A 317 6.28 25.37 11.93
N ASP A 318 6.85 26.54 12.23
CA ASP A 318 6.23 27.56 13.08
C ASP A 318 6.01 28.87 12.32
N PRO A 319 5.00 28.92 11.42
CA PRO A 319 4.58 30.15 10.78
C PRO A 319 3.60 30.94 11.67
N LEU A 320 3.73 32.27 11.69
CA LEU A 320 2.93 33.19 12.52
C LEU A 320 1.41 32.97 12.43
N TYR A 321 0.88 32.48 11.31
CA TYR A 321 -0.56 32.24 11.13
C TYR A 321 -1.10 30.96 11.80
N LEU A 322 -0.23 30.11 12.37
CA LEU A 322 -0.62 28.96 13.20
C LEU A 322 -0.45 29.23 14.70
N GLN A 323 0.23 30.31 15.08
CA GLN A 323 0.46 30.67 16.48
C GLN A 323 -0.83 31.14 17.16
N HIS A 324 -1.00 30.75 18.42
CA HIS A 324 -2.13 31.13 19.28
C HIS A 324 -1.65 31.43 20.70
N GLU A 325 -2.49 32.01 21.54
CA GLU A 325 -2.10 32.42 22.91
C GLU A 325 -1.55 31.25 23.75
N ASN A 326 -2.05 30.03 23.51
CA ASN A 326 -1.57 28.81 24.15
C ASN A 326 -0.31 28.18 23.49
N SER A 327 0.36 28.86 22.54
CA SER A 327 1.54 28.31 21.83
C SER A 327 2.87 28.49 22.58
N GLY A 328 2.87 29.20 23.73
CA GLY A 328 4.03 29.35 24.61
C GLY A 328 3.78 28.74 26.00
N ASP A 329 4.77 28.23 26.73
CA ASP A 329 6.22 28.43 26.62
C ASP A 329 6.96 27.09 26.53
N VAL A 330 7.50 26.79 25.34
CA VAL A 330 8.21 25.52 25.04
C VAL A 330 9.58 25.43 25.75
N THR A 331 10.06 26.51 26.37
CA THR A 331 11.40 26.63 26.95
C THR A 331 11.46 26.80 28.47
N ASN A 332 10.44 27.39 29.11
CA ASN A 332 10.49 27.74 30.54
C ASN A 332 9.20 27.50 31.35
N THR A 333 8.22 26.73 30.88
CA THR A 333 7.20 26.21 31.82
C THR A 333 6.61 24.85 31.46
N ASN A 334 5.96 24.27 32.48
CA ASN A 334 5.33 22.95 32.58
C ASN A 334 4.13 22.68 31.62
N LEU A 335 4.05 23.32 30.45
CA LEU A 335 2.86 23.31 29.58
C LEU A 335 2.97 22.43 28.32
N PHE A 336 4.07 21.69 28.15
CA PHE A 336 4.36 20.86 26.97
C PHE A 336 3.30 19.77 26.67
N ILE A 337 2.45 19.41 27.64
CA ILE A 337 1.50 18.29 27.57
C ILE A 337 0.05 18.73 27.35
N ILE A 338 -0.30 19.97 27.67
CA ILE A 338 -1.67 20.47 27.48
C ILE A 338 -1.86 21.01 26.07
N CYS A 339 -0.84 21.67 25.52
CA CYS A 339 -0.82 22.16 24.15
C CYS A 339 -0.17 21.11 23.25
N VAL A 340 -0.80 19.94 23.14
CA VAL A 340 -0.34 18.89 22.23
C VAL A 340 -0.57 19.37 20.80
N HIS A 341 0.49 19.93 20.20
CA HIS A 341 0.57 20.27 18.79
C HIS A 341 0.67 18.98 17.95
N GLN A 342 -0.45 18.23 17.89
CA GLN A 342 -0.58 16.94 17.19
C GLN A 342 -0.36 17.08 15.66
N GLU A 343 -0.43 18.29 15.12
CA GLU A 343 0.02 18.62 13.76
C GLU A 343 1.50 18.28 13.52
N HIS A 344 2.36 18.43 14.52
CA HIS A 344 3.78 18.06 14.43
C HIS A 344 4.02 16.56 14.67
N TRP A 345 2.95 15.76 14.77
CA TRP A 345 2.99 14.31 14.99
C TRP A 345 2.51 13.52 13.75
N GLN A 346 2.28 14.20 12.62
CA GLN A 346 1.79 13.65 11.36
C GLN A 346 2.44 14.38 10.17
N ILE A 347 2.21 13.89 8.94
CA ILE A 347 2.75 14.49 7.71
C ILE A 347 1.92 15.70 7.22
N PRO A 348 0.58 15.63 7.11
CA PRO A 348 -0.23 16.78 6.68
C PRO A 348 -0.47 17.76 7.83
N LEU A 349 -0.77 19.03 7.52
CA LEU A 349 -1.23 19.99 8.52
C LEU A 349 -2.66 19.68 9.00
N SER A 350 -3.61 19.63 8.07
CA SER A 350 -5.03 19.45 8.38
C SER A 350 -5.36 18.03 8.88
N ARG A 351 -6.23 17.94 9.88
CA ARG A 351 -6.73 16.68 10.44
C ARG A 351 -8.17 16.84 10.93
N ARG A 352 -8.99 15.81 10.66
CA ARG A 352 -10.43 15.75 10.98
C ARG A 352 -10.69 15.12 12.35
N PHE A 353 -11.93 15.21 12.83
CA PHE A 353 -12.34 14.73 14.16
C PHE A 353 -12.51 13.18 14.25
N ARG A 354 -11.44 12.43 13.99
CA ARG A 354 -11.43 10.94 13.95
C ARG A 354 -11.76 10.28 15.29
N ALA A 355 -11.32 10.90 16.39
CA ALA A 355 -11.51 10.35 17.74
C ALA A 355 -12.99 10.11 18.10
N LEU A 356 -13.92 10.86 17.51
CA LEU A 356 -15.35 10.76 17.78
C LEU A 356 -15.92 9.37 17.45
N LYS A 357 -15.62 8.81 16.27
CA LYS A 357 -16.09 7.46 15.90
C LYS A 357 -15.44 6.34 16.72
N LEU A 358 -14.17 6.51 17.10
CA LEU A 358 -13.47 5.56 17.97
C LEU A 358 -14.07 5.59 19.40
N TRP A 359 -14.37 6.78 19.92
CA TRP A 359 -15.07 6.97 21.19
C TRP A 359 -16.47 6.33 21.20
N PHE A 360 -17.25 6.53 20.13
CA PHE A 360 -18.57 5.91 19.97
C PHE A 360 -18.49 4.38 20.00
N VAL A 361 -17.56 3.78 19.27
CA VAL A 361 -17.36 2.31 19.26
C VAL A 361 -16.94 1.80 20.64
N ILE A 362 -15.94 2.41 21.28
CA ILE A 362 -15.48 1.98 22.61
C ILE A 362 -16.61 2.09 23.64
N ARG A 363 -17.41 3.17 23.63
CA ARG A 363 -18.53 3.36 24.56
C ARG A 363 -19.72 2.44 24.26
N SER A 364 -20.05 2.19 23.00
CA SER A 364 -21.21 1.40 22.61
C SER A 364 -21.02 -0.11 22.79
N PHE A 365 -19.83 -0.64 22.51
CA PHE A 365 -19.54 -2.06 22.70
C PHE A 365 -18.99 -2.36 24.10
N GLY A 366 -18.29 -1.40 24.70
CA GLY A 366 -17.48 -1.62 25.89
C GLY A 366 -16.31 -2.57 25.64
N VAL A 367 -15.34 -2.59 26.56
CA VAL A 367 -14.19 -3.51 26.49
C VAL A 367 -14.64 -4.98 26.46
N ALA A 368 -15.72 -5.32 27.16
CA ALA A 368 -16.26 -6.69 27.16
C ALA A 368 -16.83 -7.12 25.80
N GLY A 369 -17.56 -6.24 25.10
CA GLY A 369 -18.09 -6.52 23.76
C GLY A 369 -16.98 -6.66 22.72
N LEU A 370 -15.96 -5.80 22.78
CA LEU A 370 -14.78 -5.88 21.92
C LEU A 370 -13.99 -7.19 22.15
N ARG A 371 -13.78 -7.59 23.42
CA ARG A 371 -13.18 -8.90 23.77
C ARG A 371 -13.98 -10.06 23.22
N LYS A 372 -15.32 -10.01 23.30
CA LYS A 372 -16.20 -11.05 22.77
C LYS A 372 -16.05 -11.17 21.24
N HIS A 373 -16.02 -10.06 20.51
CA HIS A 373 -15.83 -10.05 19.05
C HIS A 373 -14.49 -10.69 18.64
N VAL A 374 -13.39 -10.29 19.29
CA VAL A 374 -12.06 -10.88 19.05
C VAL A 374 -12.06 -12.39 19.32
N ARG A 375 -12.54 -12.81 20.51
CA ARG A 375 -12.58 -14.23 20.89
C ARG A 375 -13.42 -15.09 19.95
N GLU A 376 -14.59 -14.59 19.54
CA GLU A 376 -15.47 -15.29 18.59
C GLU A 376 -14.81 -15.45 17.23
N SER A 377 -14.16 -14.40 16.72
CA SER A 377 -13.42 -14.45 15.46
C SER A 377 -12.26 -15.46 15.50
N ILE A 378 -11.56 -15.58 16.64
CA ILE A 378 -10.50 -16.59 16.86
C ILE A 378 -11.10 -18.01 16.91
N ARG A 379 -12.23 -18.19 17.60
CA ARG A 379 -12.96 -19.48 17.69
C ARG A 379 -13.46 -19.95 16.33
N LEU A 380 -13.94 -19.02 15.50
CA LEU A 380 -14.38 -19.29 14.13
C LEU A 380 -13.20 -19.71 13.23
N ALA A 381 -12.04 -19.05 13.35
CA ALA A 381 -10.84 -19.43 12.61
C ALA A 381 -10.32 -20.83 13.02
N GLU A 382 -10.37 -21.16 14.31
CA GLU A 382 -10.05 -22.51 14.81
C GLU A 382 -11.00 -23.58 14.24
N LYS A 383 -12.28 -23.25 14.08
CA LYS A 383 -13.26 -24.17 13.46
C LYS A 383 -12.99 -24.36 11.96
N PHE A 384 -12.63 -23.29 11.24
CA PHE A 384 -12.22 -23.41 9.84
C PHE A 384 -10.92 -24.23 9.68
N GLU A 385 -9.91 -23.99 10.53
CA GLU A 385 -8.68 -24.81 10.58
C GLU A 385 -8.98 -26.31 10.78
N GLN A 386 -9.90 -26.66 11.67
CA GLN A 386 -10.34 -28.03 11.88
C GLN A 386 -11.04 -28.63 10.64
N MET A 387 -11.79 -27.85 9.87
CA MET A 387 -12.41 -28.27 8.61
C MET A 387 -11.36 -28.53 7.51
N VAL A 388 -10.36 -27.65 7.39
CA VAL A 388 -9.25 -27.81 6.44
C VAL A 388 -8.42 -29.06 6.76
N LEU A 389 -8.07 -29.27 8.04
CA LEU A 389 -7.26 -30.41 8.47
C LEU A 389 -7.97 -31.77 8.35
N ALA A 390 -9.31 -31.77 8.25
CA ALA A 390 -10.11 -32.98 8.04
C ALA A 390 -10.17 -33.44 6.57
N ASP A 391 -9.70 -32.62 5.62
CA ASP A 391 -9.70 -32.94 4.19
C ASP A 391 -8.25 -33.19 3.72
N GLU A 392 -7.93 -34.48 3.46
CA GLU A 392 -6.56 -34.93 3.15
C GLU A 392 -5.95 -34.25 1.92
N ARG A 393 -6.77 -33.68 1.02
CA ARG A 393 -6.34 -32.94 -0.18
C ARG A 393 -5.60 -31.65 0.16
N PHE A 394 -5.78 -31.12 1.37
CA PHE A 394 -5.24 -29.84 1.80
C PHE A 394 -4.17 -29.97 2.88
N GLU A 395 -3.43 -28.87 3.08
CA GLU A 395 -2.50 -28.71 4.19
C GLU A 395 -2.48 -27.26 4.70
N VAL A 396 -2.16 -27.10 5.98
CA VAL A 396 -2.00 -25.82 6.68
C VAL A 396 -0.49 -25.59 6.90
N PRO A 397 0.20 -24.84 6.03
CA PRO A 397 1.67 -24.78 6.02
C PRO A 397 2.29 -23.82 7.05
N ALA A 398 1.49 -23.07 7.81
CA ALA A 398 1.91 -22.25 8.93
C ALA A 398 0.84 -22.29 10.04
N PRO A 399 1.22 -22.22 11.34
CA PRO A 399 0.26 -22.32 12.44
C PRO A 399 -0.76 -21.18 12.40
N ARG A 400 -2.03 -21.49 12.64
CA ARG A 400 -3.07 -20.46 12.77
C ARG A 400 -2.80 -19.60 14.02
N TYR A 401 -2.68 -18.29 13.80
CA TYR A 401 -2.82 -17.31 14.85
C TYR A 401 -4.00 -16.36 14.58
N LEU A 402 -4.67 -15.99 15.67
CA LEU A 402 -5.81 -15.08 15.65
C LEU A 402 -6.92 -15.57 14.68
N GLY A 403 -7.43 -14.67 13.84
CA GLY A 403 -8.49 -14.92 12.87
C GLY A 403 -8.04 -15.28 11.44
N LEU A 404 -6.76 -15.61 11.20
CA LEU A 404 -6.24 -15.98 9.87
C LEU A 404 -5.84 -17.45 9.82
N VAL A 405 -6.41 -18.20 8.88
CA VAL A 405 -5.92 -19.53 8.47
C VAL A 405 -5.26 -19.40 7.09
N VAL A 406 -4.09 -20.01 6.93
CA VAL A 406 -3.45 -20.17 5.62
C VAL A 406 -3.48 -21.64 5.23
N PHE A 407 -3.87 -21.93 3.99
CA PHE A 407 -4.00 -23.31 3.51
C PHE A 407 -3.67 -23.41 2.03
N ARG A 408 -3.36 -24.62 1.56
CA ARG A 408 -3.09 -24.92 0.15
C ARG A 408 -3.53 -26.33 -0.20
N LEU A 409 -3.69 -26.62 -1.49
CA LEU A 409 -3.74 -28.00 -1.96
C LEU A 409 -2.37 -28.63 -1.83
N ARG A 410 -2.32 -29.93 -1.50
CA ARG A 410 -1.08 -30.70 -1.53
C ARG A 410 -0.58 -30.83 -2.97
N GLY A 411 0.75 -30.93 -3.12
CA GLY A 411 1.41 -30.88 -4.43
C GLY A 411 1.72 -29.45 -4.88
N ASP A 412 1.54 -29.18 -6.17
CA ASP A 412 2.10 -28.01 -6.84
C ASP A 412 1.36 -26.69 -6.57
N ASN A 413 2.11 -25.60 -6.61
CA ASN A 413 1.58 -24.24 -6.44
C ASN A 413 0.52 -23.87 -7.50
N GLU A 414 0.65 -24.38 -8.73
CA GLU A 414 -0.27 -24.10 -9.83
C GLU A 414 -1.72 -24.53 -9.50
N MET A 415 -1.89 -25.70 -8.87
CA MET A 415 -3.21 -26.21 -8.49
C MET A 415 -3.90 -25.31 -7.45
N THR A 416 -3.14 -24.82 -6.48
CA THR A 416 -3.66 -23.85 -5.49
C THR A 416 -3.99 -22.50 -6.15
N GLY A 417 -3.23 -22.09 -7.17
CA GLY A 417 -3.53 -20.92 -8.00
C GLY A 417 -4.81 -21.06 -8.82
N LYS A 418 -5.00 -22.22 -9.50
CA LYS A 418 -6.22 -22.56 -10.25
C LYS A 418 -7.45 -22.54 -9.35
N LEU A 419 -7.37 -23.16 -8.17
CA LEU A 419 -8.43 -23.14 -7.15
C LEU A 419 -8.82 -21.70 -6.79
N LEU A 420 -7.84 -20.86 -6.42
CA LEU A 420 -8.11 -19.49 -6.03
C LEU A 420 -8.75 -18.66 -7.16
N LYS A 421 -8.27 -18.81 -8.40
CA LYS A 421 -8.83 -18.14 -9.58
C LYS A 421 -10.29 -18.54 -9.81
N ARG A 422 -10.62 -19.83 -9.68
CA ARG A 422 -12.00 -20.35 -9.84
C ARG A 422 -12.95 -19.90 -8.72
N LEU A 423 -12.49 -19.86 -7.47
CA LEU A 423 -13.28 -19.34 -6.33
C LEU A 423 -13.64 -17.86 -6.53
N ASN A 424 -12.64 -17.02 -6.82
CA ASN A 424 -12.87 -15.59 -7.06
C ASN A 424 -13.72 -15.34 -8.33
N SER A 425 -13.61 -16.17 -9.37
CA SER A 425 -14.45 -16.02 -10.58
C SER A 425 -15.91 -16.40 -10.36
N ARG A 426 -16.21 -17.37 -9.48
CA ARG A 426 -17.57 -17.63 -8.99
C ARG A 426 -18.09 -16.45 -8.15
N GLY A 427 -17.24 -15.87 -7.31
CA GLY A 427 -17.56 -14.65 -6.53
C GLY A 427 -18.48 -14.88 -5.33
N ASN A 428 -18.76 -16.14 -4.99
CA ASN A 428 -19.50 -16.54 -3.78
C ASN A 428 -18.71 -16.18 -2.51
N ILE A 429 -17.39 -16.41 -2.56
CA ILE A 429 -16.42 -16.00 -1.55
C ILE A 429 -15.31 -15.17 -2.20
N HIS A 430 -14.57 -14.40 -1.42
CA HIS A 430 -13.36 -13.72 -1.91
C HIS A 430 -12.15 -14.02 -1.03
N CYS A 431 -11.08 -14.56 -1.63
CA CYS A 431 -9.80 -14.87 -0.99
C CYS A 431 -8.63 -14.27 -1.78
N VAL A 432 -7.46 -14.15 -1.16
CA VAL A 432 -6.21 -13.69 -1.81
C VAL A 432 -5.03 -14.61 -1.46
N PRO A 433 -4.00 -14.67 -2.31
CA PRO A 433 -2.86 -15.54 -2.05
C PRO A 433 -1.79 -14.88 -1.18
N ALA A 434 -0.85 -15.70 -0.72
CA ALA A 434 0.50 -15.27 -0.33
C ALA A 434 1.54 -16.32 -0.74
N ALA A 435 2.81 -15.97 -0.59
CA ALA A 435 3.93 -16.89 -0.72
C ALA A 435 4.63 -17.02 0.65
N LEU A 436 4.79 -18.24 1.16
CA LEU A 436 5.48 -18.54 2.41
C LEU A 436 6.64 -19.49 2.09
N LYS A 437 7.89 -18.98 2.08
CA LYS A 437 9.10 -19.73 1.64
C LYS A 437 8.84 -20.54 0.35
N ASP A 438 8.53 -19.81 -0.73
CA ASP A 438 8.14 -20.31 -2.06
C ASP A 438 6.87 -21.18 -2.17
N LYS A 439 6.15 -21.45 -1.06
CA LYS A 439 4.84 -22.11 -1.11
C LYS A 439 3.73 -21.09 -1.37
N TYR A 440 2.98 -21.28 -2.45
CA TYR A 440 1.77 -20.52 -2.72
C TYR A 440 0.64 -21.03 -1.79
N VAL A 441 0.00 -20.10 -1.09
CA VAL A 441 -1.08 -20.37 -0.13
C VAL A 441 -2.29 -19.49 -0.38
N ILE A 442 -3.48 -19.99 -0.06
CA ILE A 442 -4.71 -19.21 0.06
C ILE A 442 -4.81 -18.72 1.50
N ARG A 443 -5.10 -17.43 1.68
CA ARG A 443 -5.38 -16.82 2.97
C ARG A 443 -6.89 -16.76 3.20
N PHE A 444 -7.36 -17.30 4.32
CA PHE A 444 -8.75 -17.26 4.75
C PHE A 444 -8.85 -16.50 6.08
N THR A 445 -9.35 -15.28 6.01
CA THR A 445 -9.50 -14.41 7.19
C THR A 445 -10.94 -14.38 7.67
N ILE A 446 -11.17 -14.58 8.96
CA ILE A 446 -12.46 -14.27 9.58
C ILE A 446 -12.61 -12.76 9.67
N THR A 447 -13.60 -12.22 8.96
CA THR A 447 -13.84 -10.77 8.86
C THR A 447 -15.06 -10.33 9.67
N SER A 448 -16.26 -10.47 9.10
CA SER A 448 -17.47 -9.82 9.60
C SER A 448 -17.79 -10.20 11.04
N GLN A 449 -18.13 -9.20 11.85
CA GLN A 449 -18.70 -9.40 13.19
C GLN A 449 -20.05 -10.16 13.17
N ARG A 450 -20.63 -10.37 11.98
CA ARG A 450 -21.85 -11.17 11.75
C ARG A 450 -21.55 -12.58 11.23
N THR A 451 -20.29 -12.99 11.01
CA THR A 451 -19.94 -14.35 10.56
C THR A 451 -20.35 -15.39 11.59
N THR A 452 -20.93 -16.48 11.12
CA THR A 452 -21.42 -17.62 11.90
C THR A 452 -20.72 -18.90 11.46
N ILE A 453 -20.90 -20.00 12.22
CA ILE A 453 -20.39 -21.31 11.80
C ILE A 453 -21.03 -21.79 10.48
N LYS A 454 -22.29 -21.45 10.22
CA LYS A 454 -23.00 -21.82 8.98
C LYS A 454 -22.41 -21.14 7.75
N ASP A 455 -21.98 -19.89 7.88
CA ASP A 455 -21.26 -19.19 6.80
C ASP A 455 -19.98 -19.98 6.45
N LEU A 456 -19.19 -20.36 7.46
CA LEU A 456 -17.96 -21.15 7.26
C LEU A 456 -18.20 -22.53 6.66
N GLU A 457 -19.28 -23.21 7.04
CA GLU A 457 -19.67 -24.50 6.46
C GLU A 457 -20.06 -24.37 4.98
N GLU A 458 -20.75 -23.29 4.60
CA GLU A 458 -21.06 -22.96 3.19
C GLU A 458 -19.80 -22.59 2.40
N ASP A 459 -18.95 -21.73 2.97
CA ASP A 459 -17.73 -21.23 2.33
C ASP A 459 -16.68 -22.36 2.16
N TRP A 460 -16.55 -23.25 3.15
CA TRP A 460 -15.73 -24.45 3.02
C TRP A 460 -16.29 -25.44 2.00
N LYS A 461 -17.61 -25.61 1.92
CA LYS A 461 -18.24 -26.45 0.90
C LYS A 461 -17.99 -25.91 -0.52
N GLU A 462 -17.99 -24.60 -0.73
CA GLU A 462 -17.60 -23.98 -2.01
C GLU A 462 -16.15 -24.32 -2.37
N VAL A 463 -15.22 -24.22 -1.40
CA VAL A 463 -13.81 -24.63 -1.57
C VAL A 463 -13.69 -26.11 -1.92
N GLN A 464 -14.36 -27.00 -1.17
CA GLN A 464 -14.31 -28.44 -1.43
C GLN A 464 -14.89 -28.83 -2.78
N THR A 465 -16.01 -28.23 -3.18
CA THR A 465 -16.67 -28.47 -4.48
C THR A 465 -15.77 -28.00 -5.61
N THR A 466 -15.26 -26.77 -5.53
CA THR A 466 -14.34 -26.21 -6.53
C THR A 466 -13.07 -27.05 -6.69
N THR A 467 -12.52 -27.58 -5.59
CA THR A 467 -11.38 -28.50 -5.63
C THR A 467 -11.73 -29.82 -6.32
N THR A 468 -12.91 -30.40 -6.06
CA THR A 468 -13.35 -31.62 -6.74
C THR A 468 -13.47 -31.39 -8.24
N ASP A 469 -14.16 -30.32 -8.67
CA ASP A 469 -14.32 -29.97 -10.09
C ASP A 469 -12.96 -29.86 -10.80
N ILE A 470 -12.00 -29.17 -10.18
CA ILE A 470 -10.65 -28.98 -10.74
C ILE A 470 -9.85 -30.28 -10.82
N LEU A 471 -9.95 -31.16 -9.82
CA LEU A 471 -9.25 -32.45 -9.83
C LEU A 471 -9.85 -33.41 -10.87
N GLU A 472 -11.17 -33.40 -11.05
CA GLU A 472 -11.84 -34.15 -12.12
C GLU A 472 -11.47 -33.62 -13.52
N GLU A 473 -11.42 -32.29 -13.70
CA GLU A 473 -10.95 -31.65 -14.94
C GLU A 473 -9.51 -32.08 -15.30
N GLU A 474 -8.58 -32.07 -14.34
CA GLU A 474 -7.20 -32.53 -14.57
C GLU A 474 -7.11 -34.04 -14.85
N MET A 475 -7.86 -34.87 -14.11
CA MET A 475 -7.90 -36.32 -14.36
C MET A 475 -8.42 -36.65 -15.76
N LEU A 476 -9.39 -35.88 -16.28
CA LEU A 476 -9.86 -36.03 -17.66
C LEU A 476 -8.78 -35.60 -18.67
N GLN A 477 -8.10 -34.47 -18.44
CA GLN A 477 -7.00 -34.01 -19.31
C GLN A 477 -5.78 -34.94 -19.32
N MET A 478 -5.51 -35.65 -18.22
CA MET A 478 -4.47 -36.69 -18.17
C MET A 478 -4.87 -37.97 -18.93
N ASN A 479 -6.17 -38.26 -19.04
CA ASN A 479 -6.69 -39.44 -19.72
C ASN A 479 -7.01 -39.21 -21.22
N GLU A 480 -7.15 -37.95 -21.67
CA GLU A 480 -7.13 -37.68 -23.11
C GLU A 480 -5.76 -38.00 -23.69
N PRO A 481 -5.68 -38.83 -24.77
CA PRO A 481 -4.42 -39.04 -25.46
C PRO A 481 -4.00 -37.72 -26.10
N ARG A 482 -2.99 -37.04 -25.52
CA ARG A 482 -2.38 -35.83 -26.08
C ARG A 482 -2.09 -36.04 -27.57
N LEU A 483 -2.98 -35.52 -28.43
CA LEU A 483 -2.81 -35.51 -29.87
C LEU A 483 -1.49 -34.81 -30.14
N ARG A 484 -0.50 -35.56 -30.60
CA ARG A 484 0.80 -35.03 -31.02
C ARG A 484 0.60 -34.26 -32.32
N VAL A 485 0.06 -33.05 -32.20
CA VAL A 485 0.00 -32.07 -33.28
C VAL A 485 1.45 -31.85 -33.75
N PRO A 486 1.80 -32.21 -35.01
CA PRO A 486 3.15 -32.01 -35.50
C PRO A 486 3.50 -30.53 -35.43
N LEU A 487 4.76 -30.19 -35.12
CA LEU A 487 5.20 -28.79 -34.95
C LEU A 487 4.85 -27.88 -36.15
N ALA A 488 4.74 -28.47 -37.34
CA ALA A 488 4.31 -27.82 -38.57
C ALA A 488 2.83 -27.40 -38.60
N GLU A 489 1.93 -28.13 -37.92
CA GLU A 489 0.53 -27.72 -37.74
C GLU A 489 0.41 -26.62 -36.67
N THR A 490 1.18 -26.71 -35.58
CA THR A 490 1.17 -25.67 -34.53
C THR A 490 1.61 -24.31 -35.08
N LYS A 491 2.66 -24.29 -35.92
CA LYS A 491 3.08 -23.09 -36.67
C LYS A 491 2.04 -22.57 -37.68
N LYS A 492 1.16 -23.43 -38.22
CA LYS A 492 0.09 -23.02 -39.13
C LYS A 492 -1.13 -22.46 -38.39
N ARG A 493 -1.42 -22.94 -37.18
CA ARG A 493 -2.58 -22.51 -36.37
C ARG A 493 -2.30 -21.27 -35.53
N ASN A 494 -1.05 -21.01 -35.17
CA ASN A 494 -0.68 -19.82 -34.40
C ASN A 494 0.54 -19.12 -35.01
N ALA A 495 0.32 -17.92 -35.56
CA ALA A 495 1.35 -17.12 -36.23
C ALA A 495 2.43 -16.58 -35.26
N SER A 496 2.16 -16.50 -33.96
CA SER A 496 3.13 -16.12 -32.93
C SER A 496 3.85 -17.32 -32.29
N PHE A 497 3.70 -18.53 -32.84
CA PHE A 497 4.36 -19.75 -32.35
C PHE A 497 5.87 -19.75 -32.65
N GLY A 498 6.61 -19.12 -31.73
CA GLY A 498 8.08 -19.00 -31.74
C GLY A 498 8.59 -17.80 -30.95
N SER A 499 7.77 -16.75 -30.77
CA SER A 499 8.17 -15.50 -30.12
C SER A 499 8.48 -15.68 -28.62
N SER A 500 7.68 -16.47 -27.92
CA SER A 500 7.85 -16.77 -26.49
C SER A 500 9.19 -17.48 -26.17
N LEU A 501 9.62 -18.40 -27.04
CA LEU A 501 10.88 -19.16 -26.90
C LEU A 501 12.15 -18.32 -27.09
N LEU A 502 12.05 -17.12 -27.69
CA LEU A 502 13.15 -16.17 -27.78
C LEU A 502 13.29 -15.30 -26.52
N LEU A 503 12.18 -15.06 -25.81
CA LEU A 503 12.15 -14.18 -24.62
C LEU A 503 12.61 -14.90 -23.33
N SER A 504 12.48 -16.22 -23.25
CA SER A 504 12.95 -17.02 -22.10
C SER A 504 14.48 -17.08 -21.98
N ASN A 505 15.21 -16.84 -23.07
CA ASN A 505 16.66 -17.01 -23.16
C ASN A 505 17.44 -15.69 -23.30
N SER A 506 16.79 -14.54 -23.18
CA SER A 506 17.49 -13.24 -23.14
C SER A 506 18.04 -12.98 -21.73
N PRO A 507 19.37 -12.79 -21.54
CA PRO A 507 19.96 -12.53 -20.23
C PRO A 507 19.60 -11.15 -19.66
N MET A 508 18.91 -10.29 -20.44
CA MET A 508 18.49 -8.94 -20.07
C MET A 508 16.96 -8.81 -19.89
N SER A 509 16.20 -9.91 -19.93
CA SER A 509 14.80 -9.91 -19.51
C SER A 509 14.71 -9.63 -18.00
N PRO A 510 14.00 -8.59 -17.53
CA PRO A 510 13.89 -8.32 -16.09
C PRO A 510 13.18 -9.49 -15.39
N LYS A 511 13.86 -10.12 -14.42
CA LYS A 511 13.31 -11.22 -13.59
C LYS A 511 12.25 -10.76 -12.57
N ILE A 512 11.45 -9.76 -12.95
CA ILE A 512 10.37 -9.18 -12.13
C ILE A 512 9.07 -9.24 -12.93
N VAL A 513 8.68 -10.47 -13.32
CA VAL A 513 7.27 -10.79 -13.52
C VAL A 513 6.87 -11.66 -12.34
N ASN A 514 6.45 -11.01 -11.26
CA ASN A 514 5.76 -11.68 -10.17
C ASN A 514 4.52 -12.37 -10.75
N GLY A 515 4.31 -13.67 -10.49
CA GLY A 515 3.16 -14.42 -11.01
C GLY A 515 1.79 -13.80 -10.67
N SER A 516 1.74 -12.95 -9.64
CA SER A 516 0.57 -12.13 -9.30
C SER A 516 0.17 -11.13 -10.40
N PHE A 517 1.12 -10.65 -11.21
CA PHE A 517 0.90 -9.64 -12.25
C PHE A 517 0.40 -10.26 -13.57
N ALA A 518 0.90 -11.45 -13.90
CA ALA A 518 0.43 -12.23 -15.06
C ALA A 518 -0.93 -12.90 -14.82
N ALA A 519 -1.31 -13.16 -13.56
CA ALA A 519 -2.60 -13.78 -13.23
C ALA A 519 -3.84 -12.89 -13.49
N ILE A 520 -3.65 -11.59 -13.79
CA ILE A 520 -4.70 -10.57 -13.91
C ILE A 520 -5.12 -10.31 -15.38
N TYR A 521 -4.24 -10.59 -16.35
CA TYR A 521 -4.48 -10.33 -17.78
C TYR A 521 -4.58 -11.64 -18.57
N ASP A 522 -5.40 -11.63 -19.63
CA ASP A 522 -5.37 -12.70 -20.64
C ASP A 522 -4.11 -12.51 -21.52
N ASP A 523 -3.52 -13.60 -22.02
CA ASP A 523 -2.25 -13.60 -22.77
C ASP A 523 -2.23 -12.60 -23.95
N ASP A 524 -3.37 -12.39 -24.61
CA ASP A 524 -3.50 -11.46 -25.74
C ASP A 524 -3.39 -9.98 -25.32
N GLU A 525 -3.85 -9.59 -24.13
CA GLU A 525 -3.69 -8.21 -23.63
C GLU A 525 -2.26 -7.94 -23.19
N PHE A 526 -1.61 -8.91 -22.55
CA PHE A 526 -0.20 -8.78 -22.14
C PHE A 526 0.70 -8.54 -23.36
N ASN A 527 0.58 -9.37 -24.41
CA ASN A 527 1.40 -9.26 -25.62
C ASN A 527 1.20 -7.92 -26.37
N ASN A 528 -0.04 -7.44 -26.47
CA ASN A 528 -0.35 -6.15 -27.13
C ASN A 528 0.15 -4.94 -26.32
N CYS A 529 0.05 -4.97 -24.99
CA CYS A 529 0.58 -3.91 -24.14
C CYS A 529 2.11 -3.86 -24.20
N PHE A 530 2.77 -5.03 -24.12
CA PHE A 530 4.23 -5.14 -24.10
C PHE A 530 4.87 -4.74 -25.44
N SER A 531 4.27 -5.10 -26.57
CA SER A 531 4.77 -4.73 -27.91
C SER A 531 4.72 -3.21 -28.15
N ASN A 532 3.64 -2.54 -27.71
CA ASN A 532 3.51 -1.09 -27.81
C ASN A 532 4.58 -0.37 -26.97
N ILE A 533 4.84 -0.81 -25.74
CA ILE A 533 5.89 -0.23 -24.87
C ILE A 533 7.29 -0.44 -25.49
N PHE A 534 7.58 -1.64 -26.02
CA PHE A 534 8.88 -1.91 -26.64
C PHE A 534 9.12 -1.12 -27.93
N SER A 535 8.07 -0.83 -28.71
CA SER A 535 8.16 -0.02 -29.93
C SER A 535 8.60 1.43 -29.69
N GLN A 536 8.47 1.92 -28.45
CA GLN A 536 8.83 3.29 -28.05
C GLN A 536 10.24 3.43 -27.46
N LEU A 537 10.95 2.31 -27.24
CA LEU A 537 12.31 2.30 -26.69
C LEU A 537 13.38 2.40 -27.79
N GLN A 538 13.77 3.63 -28.15
CA GLN A 538 14.99 3.84 -28.95
C GLN A 538 16.25 3.64 -28.10
N LEU A 539 16.96 2.52 -28.32
CA LEU A 539 18.29 2.27 -27.75
C LEU A 539 19.37 2.91 -28.65
N PRO A 540 20.28 3.75 -28.12
CA PRO A 540 21.30 4.39 -28.92
C PRO A 540 22.39 3.40 -29.35
N GLN A 541 22.74 3.39 -30.64
CA GLN A 541 23.85 2.59 -31.15
C GLN A 541 25.20 3.22 -30.78
N THR A 542 26.05 2.48 -30.07
CA THR A 542 27.44 2.89 -29.79
C THR A 542 28.42 1.92 -30.45
N ASP A 543 28.94 2.31 -31.62
CA ASP A 543 29.91 1.53 -32.40
C ASP A 543 31.34 1.72 -31.84
N ARG A 544 31.93 0.68 -31.26
CA ARG A 544 33.27 0.73 -30.64
C ARG A 544 34.32 -0.09 -31.42
N PRO A 545 35.51 0.47 -31.71
CA PRO A 545 36.55 -0.19 -32.52
C PRO A 545 37.00 -1.58 -32.02
N ASP A 546 36.95 -1.81 -30.71
CA ASP A 546 37.49 -3.02 -30.07
C ASP A 546 36.71 -4.29 -30.46
N MET A 547 35.38 -4.16 -30.67
CA MET A 547 34.52 -5.23 -31.19
C MET A 547 34.98 -5.70 -32.57
N ARG A 548 35.32 -4.76 -33.47
CA ARG A 548 35.78 -5.07 -34.84
C ARG A 548 37.11 -5.83 -34.85
N ARG A 549 37.99 -5.55 -33.89
CA ARG A 549 39.25 -6.31 -33.70
C ARG A 549 38.98 -7.74 -33.21
N ARG A 550 38.05 -7.91 -32.26
CA ARG A 550 37.67 -9.22 -31.70
C ARG A 550 37.09 -10.14 -32.78
N MET A 551 36.17 -9.65 -33.60
CA MET A 551 35.57 -10.44 -34.69
C MET A 551 36.57 -10.87 -35.77
N ARG A 552 37.50 -10.00 -36.19
CA ARG A 552 38.53 -10.38 -37.18
C ARG A 552 39.49 -11.46 -36.68
N GLY A 553 39.72 -11.54 -35.36
CA GLY A 553 40.50 -12.63 -34.75
C GLY A 553 39.78 -13.98 -34.81
N ILE A 554 38.47 -13.97 -34.54
CA ILE A 554 37.64 -15.18 -34.46
C ILE A 554 37.50 -15.84 -35.85
N LEU A 555 37.18 -15.06 -36.89
CA LEU A 555 36.93 -15.55 -38.26
C LEU A 555 38.10 -16.30 -38.91
N LYS A 556 39.35 -16.10 -38.44
CA LYS A 556 40.55 -16.74 -39.01
C LYS A 556 40.84 -18.15 -38.47
N THR A 557 40.10 -18.66 -37.48
CA THR A 557 40.53 -19.87 -36.72
C THR A 557 39.74 -21.15 -37.00
N GLY A 558 38.67 -21.11 -37.80
CA GLY A 558 38.04 -22.31 -38.40
C GLY A 558 37.42 -23.35 -37.45
N LYS A 559 37.23 -23.03 -36.16
CA LYS A 559 36.59 -23.94 -35.18
C LYS A 559 35.07 -23.83 -35.20
N LYS A 560 34.38 -24.95 -34.94
CA LYS A 560 32.93 -24.97 -34.66
C LYS A 560 32.65 -24.37 -33.26
N PHE A 561 31.54 -23.66 -33.13
CA PHE A 561 31.22 -22.83 -31.96
C PHE A 561 30.21 -23.45 -30.98
N SER A 562 30.17 -22.92 -29.76
CA SER A 562 29.01 -22.99 -28.85
C SER A 562 28.02 -21.84 -29.11
N LEU A 563 26.79 -21.98 -28.63
CA LEU A 563 25.64 -21.10 -28.91
C LEU A 563 25.86 -19.61 -28.60
N ASP A 564 26.69 -19.26 -27.61
CA ASP A 564 26.99 -17.86 -27.26
C ASP A 564 27.69 -17.10 -28.39
N SER A 565 28.43 -17.80 -29.27
CA SER A 565 29.20 -17.17 -30.34
C SER A 565 28.36 -16.76 -31.55
N THR A 566 27.11 -17.24 -31.64
CA THR A 566 26.22 -16.99 -32.78
C THR A 566 25.36 -15.73 -32.62
N MET A 567 25.27 -15.16 -31.43
CA MET A 567 24.36 -14.04 -31.16
C MET A 567 24.87 -12.69 -31.74
N ASP A 568 26.19 -12.48 -31.78
CA ASP A 568 26.79 -11.26 -32.34
C ASP A 568 26.64 -11.14 -33.88
N LEU A 569 26.27 -12.22 -34.57
CA LEU A 569 26.08 -12.24 -36.04
C LEU A 569 24.66 -11.88 -36.49
N VAL A 570 23.68 -11.87 -35.59
CA VAL A 570 22.25 -11.71 -35.94
C VAL A 570 21.83 -10.22 -36.01
N ASN A 571 22.59 -9.31 -35.40
CA ASN A 571 22.26 -7.88 -35.33
C ASN A 571 22.56 -7.06 -36.60
N SER A 572 22.83 -7.70 -37.74
CA SER A 572 23.17 -7.00 -39.00
C SER A 572 22.51 -7.58 -40.27
N GLY A 573 21.48 -8.42 -40.13
CA GLY A 573 20.79 -9.08 -41.26
C GLY A 573 19.28 -8.86 -41.26
N GLY A 574 18.81 -7.71 -41.75
CA GLY A 574 17.39 -7.40 -41.88
C GLY A 574 17.03 -6.78 -43.22
N GLU A 575 16.69 -7.60 -44.22
CA GLU A 575 16.03 -7.16 -45.46
C GLU A 575 14.82 -8.05 -45.79
N THR A 576 13.66 -7.41 -45.97
CA THR A 576 12.67 -7.56 -47.08
C THR A 576 11.36 -6.89 -46.64
N ALA A 577 10.59 -6.19 -47.48
CA ALA A 577 10.67 -6.03 -48.93
C ALA A 577 10.20 -4.63 -49.39
N GLY A 578 10.84 -4.10 -50.44
CA GLY A 578 10.40 -2.91 -51.18
C GLY A 578 11.21 -2.75 -52.47
N ARG A 579 10.60 -2.99 -53.64
CA ARG A 579 11.28 -2.91 -54.94
C ARG A 579 11.74 -1.48 -55.25
N GLN A 580 13.02 -1.28 -55.56
CA GLN A 580 13.43 -0.67 -56.85
C GLN A 580 14.93 -0.87 -57.18
N THR A 581 15.18 -0.85 -58.48
CA THR A 581 16.39 -1.20 -59.23
C THR A 581 17.67 -0.39 -58.96
N LEU A 582 18.79 -1.11 -58.84
CA LEU A 582 20.11 -0.86 -59.46
C LEU A 582 20.57 0.59 -59.74
N ALA A 583 21.64 1.01 -59.05
CA ALA A 583 22.77 1.71 -59.67
C ALA A 583 24.07 1.45 -58.86
N PHE A 584 25.13 1.03 -59.53
CA PHE A 584 26.51 1.12 -59.02
C PHE A 584 27.12 2.43 -59.51
N GLY A 585 27.98 3.06 -58.69
CA GLY A 585 28.78 4.21 -59.09
C GLY A 585 29.80 4.56 -57.99
N ASP A 586 31.08 4.48 -58.35
CA ASP A 586 32.17 5.05 -57.57
C ASP A 586 32.02 6.59 -57.49
N ASP A 587 32.52 7.24 -56.44
CA ASP A 587 33.88 7.81 -56.51
C ASP A 587 34.39 8.44 -55.20
N LEU A 588 35.67 8.79 -55.21
CA LEU A 588 36.48 9.29 -54.10
C LEU A 588 36.63 10.84 -54.09
N MET A 589 36.98 11.36 -52.90
CA MET A 589 37.88 12.51 -52.65
C MET A 589 37.41 13.98 -52.80
N LYS A 590 38.08 14.84 -52.00
CA LYS A 590 38.22 16.33 -52.04
C LYS A 590 37.13 17.18 -51.34
N GLU A 591 37.47 17.99 -50.32
CA GLU A 591 38.13 19.34 -50.33
C GLU A 591 37.17 20.41 -50.94
N GLU A 592 36.96 21.63 -50.41
CA GLU A 592 37.52 22.38 -49.26
C GLU A 592 36.70 23.68 -48.98
N ILE A 593 36.87 24.30 -47.79
CA ILE A 593 36.91 25.77 -47.52
C ILE A 593 35.64 26.67 -47.42
N SER A 594 35.74 27.60 -46.44
CA SER A 594 35.11 28.94 -46.21
C SER A 594 33.67 29.10 -45.68
N ASP A 595 33.58 29.40 -44.38
CA ASP A 595 33.32 30.74 -43.80
C ASP A 595 32.26 31.67 -44.42
N ALA A 596 31.29 32.08 -43.60
CA ALA A 596 31.05 33.49 -43.24
C ALA A 596 30.10 33.60 -42.03
N GLU A 597 30.43 34.51 -41.10
CA GLU A 597 29.63 34.85 -39.91
C GLU A 597 28.62 35.99 -40.17
N GLU A 598 27.78 36.28 -39.17
CA GLU A 598 27.20 37.61 -38.85
C GLU A 598 26.19 38.25 -39.86
N ASP A 599 25.08 38.90 -39.49
CA ASP A 599 24.49 39.39 -38.24
C ASP A 599 23.12 40.07 -38.60
N THR A 600 22.44 40.67 -37.62
CA THR A 600 21.29 41.61 -37.68
C THR A 600 19.90 40.97 -37.91
N GLY A 601 18.84 41.31 -37.19
CA GLY A 601 18.63 42.50 -36.37
C GLY A 601 17.32 43.22 -36.70
N ASN A 602 16.16 42.56 -36.47
CA ASN A 602 14.92 43.12 -35.89
C ASN A 602 14.17 44.36 -36.51
N ILE A 603 12.90 44.51 -36.09
CA ILE A 603 11.98 45.69 -36.08
C ILE A 603 11.15 46.12 -37.34
N PHE A 604 9.88 46.49 -37.03
CA PHE A 604 8.79 47.18 -37.77
C PHE A 604 8.00 46.38 -38.84
N GLN A 605 6.70 46.08 -38.75
CA GLN A 605 5.45 46.61 -38.12
C GLN A 605 4.57 47.50 -39.04
N CYS A 606 3.34 47.02 -39.27
CA CYS A 606 2.06 47.69 -39.57
C CYS A 606 1.90 48.76 -40.68
N GLU A 607 0.91 48.49 -41.55
CA GLU A 607 -0.21 49.37 -41.94
C GLU A 607 -1.42 48.47 -42.30
N GLN A 608 -2.70 48.85 -42.32
CA GLN A 608 -3.59 49.82 -41.67
C GLN A 608 -4.87 49.84 -42.54
N ASN A 609 -6.07 49.82 -41.96
CA ASN A 609 -7.16 50.80 -42.20
C ASN A 609 -8.45 50.40 -41.43
N ARG A 610 -8.88 51.23 -40.46
CA ARG A 610 -10.07 52.14 -40.49
C ARG A 610 -11.43 51.41 -40.53
N GLY A 611 -12.46 51.72 -39.74
CA GLY A 611 -12.73 52.77 -38.73
C GLY A 611 -14.27 52.87 -38.55
N ASP A 612 -14.89 53.57 -37.60
CA ASP A 612 -14.46 54.28 -36.38
C ASP A 612 -15.74 54.69 -35.59
N LYS A 613 -15.69 54.73 -34.25
CA LYS A 613 -16.16 55.81 -33.32
C LYS A 613 -17.53 56.54 -33.54
N SER A 614 -18.25 57.07 -32.53
CA SER A 614 -18.08 57.14 -31.05
C SER A 614 -19.26 57.87 -30.36
N ALA A 615 -19.52 57.59 -29.06
CA ALA A 615 -20.20 58.44 -28.03
C ALA A 615 -21.68 58.87 -28.26
N GLY A 616 -22.51 59.22 -27.25
CA GLY A 616 -22.39 59.20 -25.77
C GLY A 616 -23.55 59.95 -25.05
N THR A 617 -23.52 59.99 -23.70
CA THR A 617 -24.24 60.90 -22.74
C THR A 617 -25.74 60.76 -22.33
N LYS A 618 -25.94 60.34 -21.05
CA LYS A 618 -26.59 61.03 -19.88
C LYS A 618 -28.12 61.23 -19.66
N ASN A 619 -28.49 61.03 -18.37
CA ASN A 619 -29.64 61.55 -17.56
C ASN A 619 -31.05 61.04 -17.92
N SER A 620 -32.08 60.93 -17.04
CA SER A 620 -32.31 61.00 -15.56
C SER A 620 -33.78 60.51 -15.28
N GLY A 621 -34.33 60.28 -14.08
CA GLY A 621 -33.97 60.42 -12.65
C GLY A 621 -35.24 60.25 -11.76
N GLU A 622 -35.15 60.42 -10.42
CA GLU A 622 -36.27 60.46 -9.42
C GLU A 622 -37.11 59.15 -9.22
N ASN A 623 -37.86 58.86 -8.13
CA ASN A 623 -37.94 59.26 -6.69
C ASN A 623 -38.92 58.25 -5.98
N SER A 624 -39.05 58.07 -4.64
CA SER A 624 -38.16 58.18 -3.46
C SER A 624 -38.93 57.79 -2.16
N SER A 625 -38.45 56.89 -1.28
CA SER A 625 -39.04 56.70 0.08
C SER A 625 -38.10 56.13 1.15
N CYS A 626 -38.36 56.44 2.43
CA CYS A 626 -37.43 56.38 3.56
C CYS A 626 -37.93 55.48 4.72
N GLN A 627 -37.13 55.38 5.80
CA GLN A 627 -37.38 54.72 7.11
C GLN A 627 -37.29 53.18 7.14
N LYS A 628 -36.78 52.53 8.20
CA LYS A 628 -36.64 52.95 9.62
C LYS A 628 -35.46 52.24 10.33
N CYS A 629 -34.81 52.91 11.29
CA CYS A 629 -33.88 52.26 12.23
C CYS A 629 -34.62 51.54 13.36
N GLY A 630 -34.01 50.50 13.93
CA GLY A 630 -34.42 49.87 15.19
C GLY A 630 -33.22 49.23 15.89
N ARG A 631 -32.77 49.82 17.01
CA ARG A 631 -31.84 49.17 17.94
C ARG A 631 -32.64 48.23 18.84
N HIS A 632 -32.02 47.15 19.32
CA HIS A 632 -32.04 46.87 20.76
C HIS A 632 -30.80 46.10 21.18
N ILE A 633 -30.31 46.45 22.36
CA ILE A 633 -29.30 45.76 23.15
C ILE A 633 -30.07 45.08 24.28
N ASP A 634 -29.68 43.86 24.62
CA ASP A 634 -29.42 43.35 25.98
C ASP A 634 -28.50 42.12 25.87
#